data_AF-A0A8S3HW74-F1
#
_entry.id   AF-A0A8S3HW74-F1
#
_cell.length_a   1.000
_cell.length_b   1.000
_cell.length_c   1.000
_cell.angle_alpha   90.00
_cell.angle_beta   90.00
_cell.angle_gamma   90.00
#
_symmetry.space_group_name_H-M   'P 1'
#
loop_
_entity.id
_entity.type
_entity.pdbx_description
1 polymer ?
#
loop_
_entity_poly.entity_id
_entity_poly.type
_entity_poly.pdbx_seq_one_letter_code
_entity_poly.pdbx_strand_id
1 'polypeptide(L)'
;MQSNDGPAIDETSSSSSSSSSSSSSSFSSFSSSSVTVTITKLTTNKRKSMLTVNGYEFHFKDYNKAKTIKFLRCASRNCGILLHKSFSDEFVRFSGKMTDHSHLPNTAALGIRTLREKLRQRAEHERLPLQEIAEQEVRAGLLTGELLQFYQTFLISV
;
A
#
# COMPACT_ATOMS: atom_id res chain seq x y z
N MET A 1 4.89 -27.26 59.79
CA MET A 1 4.94 -26.62 61.11
C MET A 1 6.18 -25.76 61.16
N GLN A 2 6.04 -24.45 61.07
CA GLN A 2 6.88 -23.43 61.71
C GLN A 2 6.32 -22.07 61.30
N SER A 3 5.47 -21.59 62.19
CA SER A 3 4.93 -20.24 62.30
C SER A 3 6.04 -19.29 62.74
N ASN A 4 6.04 -18.06 62.19
CA ASN A 4 6.69 -16.92 62.84
C ASN A 4 5.79 -15.70 62.73
N ASP A 5 5.37 -15.26 63.90
CA ASP A 5 4.51 -14.14 64.21
C ASP A 5 5.33 -12.86 64.48
N GLY A 6 4.87 -11.74 63.90
CA GLY A 6 4.89 -10.37 64.49
C GLY A 6 6.22 -9.58 64.54
N PRO A 7 6.18 -8.27 64.89
CA PRO A 7 5.02 -7.45 65.30
C PRO A 7 4.82 -6.15 64.49
N ALA A 8 3.65 -5.55 64.74
CA ALA A 8 3.16 -4.27 64.26
C ALA A 8 3.76 -3.08 65.03
N ILE A 9 3.88 -1.93 64.36
CA ILE A 9 3.69 -0.60 64.97
C ILE A 9 2.98 0.34 63.98
N ASP A 10 1.94 0.96 64.52
CA ASP A 10 1.14 2.08 64.04
C ASP A 10 2.00 3.36 64.05
N GLU A 11 1.72 4.35 63.19
CA GLU A 11 1.52 5.75 63.60
C GLU A 11 1.04 6.57 62.39
N THR A 12 -0.07 7.25 62.64
CA THR A 12 -0.83 8.07 61.69
C THR A 12 -0.22 9.47 61.63
N SER A 13 -0.08 10.07 60.45
CA SER A 13 0.16 11.52 60.32
C SER A 13 -0.45 12.05 59.02
N SER A 14 -1.59 12.71 59.18
CA SER A 14 -2.26 13.52 58.18
C SER A 14 -1.43 14.76 57.84
N SER A 15 -1.25 15.06 56.56
CA SER A 15 -0.84 16.39 56.09
C SER A 15 -1.33 16.62 54.67
N SER A 16 -2.44 17.34 54.57
CA SER A 16 -2.97 17.94 53.35
C SER A 16 -2.09 19.11 52.91
N SER A 17 -1.64 19.12 51.65
CA SER A 17 -1.30 20.35 50.94
C SER A 17 -1.51 20.17 49.43
N SER A 18 -2.57 20.82 48.95
CA SER A 18 -2.87 21.07 47.55
C SER A 18 -2.04 22.25 47.03
N SER A 19 -1.36 22.13 45.88
CA SER A 19 -1.30 23.22 44.87
C SER A 19 -0.53 22.82 43.60
N SER A 20 -1.29 22.73 42.51
CA SER A 20 -0.97 23.22 41.15
C SER A 20 0.40 22.87 40.54
N SER A 21 0.50 21.68 39.96
CA SER A 21 1.39 21.42 38.84
C SER A 21 0.69 21.85 37.54
N SER A 22 1.08 23.01 37.02
CA SER A 22 0.77 23.46 35.66
C SER A 22 1.50 22.56 34.66
N SER A 23 0.87 21.44 34.30
CA SER A 23 1.25 20.68 33.13
C SER A 23 0.82 21.48 31.90
N SER A 24 1.75 22.30 31.39
CA SER A 24 1.70 22.78 30.02
C SER A 24 1.74 21.56 29.11
N SER A 25 0.56 21.03 28.81
CA SER A 25 0.33 20.12 27.71
C SER A 25 0.63 20.89 26.44
N SER A 26 1.91 20.91 26.07
CA SER A 26 2.33 21.16 24.70
C SER A 26 1.64 20.11 23.85
N PHE A 27 0.45 20.46 23.36
CA PHE A 27 -0.16 19.80 22.23
C PHE A 27 0.84 19.99 21.10
N SER A 28 1.72 19.00 20.94
CA SER A 28 2.47 18.80 19.73
C SER A 28 1.43 18.77 18.64
N SER A 29 1.27 19.89 17.94
CA SER A 29 0.49 19.98 16.73
C SER A 29 1.01 18.86 15.85
N PHE A 30 0.28 17.74 15.81
CA PHE A 30 0.55 16.66 14.89
C PHE A 30 0.34 17.29 13.53
N SER A 31 1.43 17.76 12.95
CA SER A 31 1.48 18.23 11.59
C SER A 31 0.97 17.04 10.79
N SER A 32 -0.28 17.13 10.34
CA SER A 32 -0.93 16.09 9.56
C SER A 32 -0.22 16.08 8.21
N SER A 33 0.90 15.37 8.18
CA SER A 33 1.63 15.07 6.97
C SER A 33 0.67 14.29 6.09
N SER A 34 0.05 14.99 5.15
CA SER A 34 -0.82 14.42 4.15
C SER A 34 0.04 13.48 3.31
N VAL A 35 -0.07 12.19 3.60
CA VAL A 35 0.63 11.15 2.85
C VAL A 35 -0.01 11.14 1.46
N THR A 36 0.71 11.71 0.49
CA THR A 36 0.28 11.65 -0.91
C THR A 36 0.40 10.21 -1.37
N VAL A 37 -0.73 9.54 -1.53
CA VAL A 37 -0.78 8.16 -2.00
C VAL A 37 -0.76 8.17 -3.53
N THR A 38 0.27 7.60 -4.14
CA THR A 38 0.29 7.43 -5.60
C THR A 38 -0.54 6.21 -5.97
N ILE A 39 -1.59 6.44 -6.76
CA ILE A 39 -2.55 5.40 -7.16
C ILE A 39 -2.50 5.26 -8.67
N THR A 40 -2.15 4.07 -9.15
CA THR A 40 -2.11 3.76 -10.58
C THR A 40 -2.98 2.55 -10.86
N LYS A 41 -3.95 2.71 -11.76
CA LYS A 41 -4.78 1.61 -12.25
C LYS A 41 -4.04 0.92 -13.39
N LEU A 42 -3.81 -0.38 -13.24
CA LEU A 42 -3.17 -1.21 -14.26
C LEU A 42 -4.14 -2.32 -14.70
N THR A 43 -3.89 -2.89 -15.87
CA THR A 43 -4.55 -4.12 -16.28
C THR A 43 -3.55 -5.26 -16.37
N THR A 44 -3.93 -6.42 -15.82
CA THR A 44 -3.15 -7.65 -15.95
C THR A 44 -3.24 -8.19 -17.39
N ASN A 45 -2.37 -9.13 -17.75
CA ASN A 45 -2.43 -9.80 -19.07
C ASN A 45 -3.78 -10.45 -19.37
N LYS A 46 -4.52 -10.86 -18.32
CA LYS A 46 -5.88 -11.41 -18.42
C LYS A 46 -6.97 -10.33 -18.45
N ARG A 47 -6.61 -9.07 -18.74
CA ARG A 47 -7.48 -7.88 -18.70
C ARG A 47 -8.20 -7.66 -17.37
N LYS A 48 -7.75 -8.29 -16.28
CA LYS A 48 -8.27 -8.02 -14.93
C LYS A 48 -7.65 -6.73 -14.43
N SER A 49 -8.48 -5.81 -13.95
CA SER A 49 -7.98 -4.56 -13.36
C SER A 49 -7.22 -4.85 -12.07
N MET A 50 -6.21 -4.05 -11.81
CA MET A 50 -5.32 -4.11 -10.66
C MET A 50 -5.00 -2.67 -10.23
N LEU A 51 -4.71 -2.50 -8.96
CA LEU A 51 -4.33 -1.20 -8.42
C LEU A 51 -2.93 -1.28 -7.84
N THR A 52 -2.17 -0.22 -8.09
CA THR A 52 -0.90 0.00 -7.41
C THR A 52 -1.07 1.14 -6.43
N VAL A 53 -0.68 0.91 -5.19
CA VAL A 53 -0.75 1.89 -4.10
C VAL A 53 0.62 1.88 -3.43
N ASN A 54 1.33 3.01 -3.47
CA ASN A 54 2.68 3.16 -2.88
C ASN A 54 3.67 2.06 -3.32
N GLY A 55 3.64 1.68 -4.60
CA GLY A 55 4.51 0.63 -5.16
C GLY A 55 4.07 -0.81 -4.88
N TYR A 56 3.01 -1.01 -4.11
CA TYR A 56 2.43 -2.32 -3.84
C TYR A 56 1.25 -2.62 -4.75
N GLU A 57 1.17 -3.87 -5.21
CA GLU A 57 0.11 -4.32 -6.11
C GLU A 57 -1.05 -4.93 -5.33
N PHE A 58 -2.26 -4.62 -5.77
CA PHE A 58 -3.51 -5.03 -5.17
C PHE A 58 -4.49 -5.61 -6.20
N HIS A 59 -4.96 -6.81 -5.94
CA HIS A 59 -6.02 -7.44 -6.72
C HIS A 59 -7.38 -7.10 -6.14
N PHE A 60 -8.37 -6.87 -7.00
CA PHE A 60 -9.74 -6.75 -6.56
C PHE A 60 -10.23 -8.07 -5.98
N LYS A 61 -10.83 -7.97 -4.80
CA LYS A 61 -11.64 -9.02 -4.20
C LYS A 61 -13.12 -8.63 -4.34
N ASP A 62 -13.99 -9.56 -4.00
CA ASP A 62 -15.43 -9.32 -3.98
C ASP A 62 -15.80 -8.16 -3.06
N TYR A 63 -16.98 -7.60 -3.32
CA TYR A 63 -17.56 -6.55 -2.50
C TYR A 63 -17.99 -7.10 -1.13
N ASN A 64 -18.24 -6.21 -0.17
CA ASN A 64 -19.05 -6.59 0.99
C ASN A 64 -20.44 -7.08 0.55
N LYS A 65 -21.16 -7.77 1.45
CA LYS A 65 -22.52 -8.27 1.18
C LYS A 65 -23.48 -7.18 0.69
N ALA A 66 -23.30 -5.94 1.15
CA ALA A 66 -24.10 -4.78 0.78
C ALA A 66 -23.68 -4.12 -0.54
N LYS A 67 -22.61 -4.59 -1.20
CA LYS A 67 -22.02 -4.01 -2.43
C LYS A 67 -21.59 -2.53 -2.32
N THR A 68 -21.48 -1.98 -1.12
CA THR A 68 -21.10 -0.59 -0.87
C THR A 68 -19.60 -0.37 -0.77
N ILE A 69 -18.85 -1.43 -0.48
CA ILE A 69 -17.40 -1.38 -0.24
C ILE A 69 -16.71 -2.37 -1.14
N LYS A 70 -15.71 -1.90 -1.90
CA LYS A 70 -14.87 -2.75 -2.73
C LYS A 70 -13.58 -3.07 -1.98
N PHE A 71 -13.30 -4.35 -1.76
CA PHE A 71 -12.05 -4.77 -1.12
C PHE A 71 -10.96 -5.02 -2.15
N LEU A 72 -9.75 -4.68 -1.77
CA LEU A 72 -8.55 -5.03 -2.51
C LEU A 72 -7.60 -5.77 -1.59
N ARG A 73 -7.00 -6.84 -2.08
CA ARG A 73 -6.01 -7.62 -1.33
C ARG A 73 -4.65 -7.46 -1.99
N CYS A 74 -3.60 -7.35 -1.19
CA CYS A 74 -2.24 -7.37 -1.72
C CYS A 74 -2.02 -8.61 -2.61
N ALA A 75 -1.32 -8.43 -3.73
CA ALA A 75 -1.05 -9.48 -4.70
C ALA A 75 -0.06 -10.55 -4.18
N SER A 76 0.78 -10.21 -3.19
CA SER A 76 1.69 -11.16 -2.56
C SER A 76 0.92 -12.17 -1.72
N ARG A 77 1.13 -13.48 -1.99
CA ARG A 77 0.37 -14.58 -1.37
C ARG A 77 0.48 -14.59 0.16
N ASN A 78 1.66 -14.23 0.67
CA ASN A 78 1.97 -14.23 2.11
C ASN A 78 1.69 -12.88 2.76
N CYS A 79 1.10 -11.93 2.03
CA CYS A 79 0.71 -10.63 2.54
C CYS A 79 -0.78 -10.63 2.92
N GLY A 80 -1.05 -10.33 4.19
CA GLY A 80 -2.39 -10.26 4.76
C GLY A 80 -3.04 -8.88 4.61
N ILE A 81 -2.43 -7.94 3.88
CA ILE A 81 -2.92 -6.58 3.78
C ILE A 81 -4.15 -6.49 2.87
N LEU A 82 -5.20 -5.85 3.39
CA LEU A 82 -6.41 -5.49 2.67
C LEU A 82 -6.66 -3.98 2.71
N LEU A 83 -7.03 -3.45 1.56
CA LEU A 83 -7.55 -2.10 1.39
C LEU A 83 -9.04 -2.16 1.10
N HIS A 84 -9.75 -1.09 1.41
CA HIS A 84 -11.10 -0.90 0.92
C HIS A 84 -11.27 0.44 0.23
N LYS A 85 -12.16 0.47 -0.76
CA LYS A 85 -12.55 1.67 -1.48
C LYS A 85 -14.04 1.90 -1.24
N SER A 86 -14.37 3.09 -0.74
CA SER A 86 -15.75 3.56 -0.64
C SER A 86 -16.31 3.80 -2.05
N PHE A 87 -17.64 3.72 -2.20
CA PHE A 87 -18.31 4.11 -3.43
C PHE A 87 -18.12 5.60 -3.78
N SER A 88 -17.77 6.45 -2.80
CA SER A 88 -17.36 7.85 -3.00
C SER A 88 -15.97 8.01 -3.61
N ASP A 89 -15.36 6.91 -4.07
CA ASP A 89 -14.04 6.85 -4.69
C ASP A 89 -12.85 7.26 -3.80
N GLU A 90 -13.11 7.56 -2.54
CA GLU A 90 -12.10 7.75 -1.50
C GLU A 90 -11.48 6.39 -1.12
N PHE A 91 -10.15 6.34 -1.15
CA PHE A 91 -9.38 5.20 -0.67
C PHE A 91 -9.36 5.23 0.85
N VAL A 92 -10.38 4.62 1.43
CA VAL A 92 -10.53 4.57 2.88
C VAL A 92 -9.72 3.39 3.38
N ARG A 93 -8.58 3.69 4.00
CA ARG A 93 -7.87 2.91 5.03
C ARG A 93 -7.58 1.42 4.79
N PHE A 94 -6.43 1.01 5.32
CA PHE A 94 -6.09 -0.39 5.58
C PHE A 94 -7.13 -1.00 6.51
N SER A 95 -7.81 -2.05 6.06
CA SER A 95 -8.73 -2.84 6.87
C SER A 95 -7.98 -4.07 7.35
N GLY A 96 -7.43 -4.03 8.56
CA GLY A 96 -6.73 -5.17 9.15
C GLY A 96 -5.98 -4.83 10.42
N LYS A 97 -5.57 -5.87 11.16
CA LYS A 97 -4.66 -5.76 12.30
C LYS A 97 -3.23 -5.40 11.87
N MET A 98 -2.89 -5.60 10.60
CA MET A 98 -1.57 -5.30 10.04
C MET A 98 -1.62 -4.00 9.27
N THR A 99 -0.73 -3.08 9.61
CA THR A 99 -0.52 -1.81 8.93
C THR A 99 0.53 -1.92 7.83
N ASP A 100 1.48 -2.86 8.00
CA ASP A 100 2.66 -2.97 7.14
C ASP A 100 2.65 -4.26 6.31
N HIS A 101 3.15 -4.14 5.08
CA HIS A 101 3.36 -5.29 4.20
C HIS A 101 4.48 -6.18 4.74
N SER A 102 4.29 -7.50 4.66
CA SER A 102 5.33 -8.49 5.00
C SER A 102 6.42 -8.65 3.93
N HIS A 103 6.48 -7.72 2.97
CA HIS A 103 7.41 -7.77 1.85
C HIS A 103 7.71 -6.36 1.33
N LEU A 104 8.82 -6.25 0.60
CA LEU A 104 9.19 -5.01 -0.09
C LEU A 104 8.36 -4.83 -1.38
N PRO A 105 8.17 -3.59 -1.84
CA PRO A 105 7.63 -3.31 -3.16
C PRO A 105 8.52 -3.92 -4.25
N ASN A 106 7.92 -4.50 -5.29
CA ASN A 106 8.66 -4.95 -6.47
C ASN A 106 8.58 -3.87 -7.57
N THR A 107 9.43 -2.84 -7.44
CA THR A 107 9.45 -1.67 -8.32
C THR A 107 9.78 -2.03 -9.76
N ALA A 108 10.68 -3.00 -9.98
CA ALA A 108 11.04 -3.47 -11.32
C ALA A 108 9.85 -4.12 -12.04
N ALA A 109 9.16 -5.06 -11.39
CA ALA A 109 7.98 -5.71 -11.97
C ALA A 109 6.85 -4.70 -12.23
N LEU A 110 6.67 -3.73 -11.33
CA LEU A 110 5.70 -2.65 -11.51
C LEU A 110 6.06 -1.75 -12.70
N GLY A 111 7.34 -1.40 -12.85
CA GLY A 111 7.86 -0.62 -13.98
C GLY A 111 7.57 -1.31 -15.32
N ILE A 112 7.87 -2.61 -15.40
CA ILE A 112 7.58 -3.42 -16.59
C ILE A 112 6.07 -3.42 -16.91
N ARG A 113 5.21 -3.61 -15.91
CA ARG A 113 3.74 -3.62 -16.13
C ARG A 113 3.21 -2.26 -16.56
N THR A 114 3.70 -1.20 -15.93
CA THR A 114 3.32 0.19 -16.26
C THR A 114 3.70 0.52 -17.69
N LEU A 115 4.91 0.15 -18.09
CA LEU A 115 5.39 0.34 -19.45
C LEU A 115 4.56 -0.46 -20.46
N ARG A 116 4.26 -1.73 -20.19
CA ARG A 116 3.41 -2.55 -21.05
C ARG A 116 2.03 -1.95 -21.23
N GLU A 117 1.43 -1.45 -20.16
CA GLU A 117 0.14 -0.77 -20.23
C GLU A 117 0.21 0.50 -21.09
N LYS A 118 1.27 1.31 -20.93
CA LYS A 118 1.51 2.49 -21.78
C LYS A 118 1.63 2.12 -23.26
N LEU A 119 2.43 1.10 -23.60
CA LEU A 119 2.58 0.68 -25.00
C LEU A 119 1.26 0.16 -25.57
N ARG A 120 0.49 -0.58 -24.78
CA ARG A 120 -0.85 -1.05 -25.19
C ARG A 120 -1.79 0.12 -25.46
N GLN A 121 -1.85 1.09 -24.54
CA GLN A 121 -2.67 2.29 -24.71
C GLN A 121 -2.27 3.08 -25.96
N ARG A 122 -0.97 3.22 -26.23
CA ARG A 122 -0.48 3.83 -27.47
C ARG A 122 -0.89 3.03 -28.70
N ALA A 123 -0.75 1.71 -28.70
CA ALA A 123 -1.16 0.86 -29.82
C ALA A 123 -2.66 1.00 -30.14
N GLU A 124 -3.50 1.05 -29.10
CA GLU A 124 -4.94 1.26 -29.26
C GLU A 124 -5.27 2.66 -29.82
N HIS A 125 -4.54 3.69 -29.40
CA HIS A 125 -4.78 5.08 -29.81
C HIS A 125 -4.23 5.41 -31.20
N GLU A 126 -2.98 5.02 -31.46
CA GLU A 126 -2.25 5.34 -32.70
C GLU A 126 -2.56 4.34 -33.83
N ARG A 127 -3.18 3.19 -33.51
CA ARG A 127 -3.45 2.08 -34.43
C ARG A 127 -2.18 1.52 -35.11
N LEU A 128 -1.03 1.72 -34.48
CA LEU A 128 0.24 1.11 -34.90
C LEU A 128 0.43 -0.26 -34.23
N PRO A 129 1.10 -1.21 -34.89
CA PRO A 129 1.45 -2.47 -34.26
C PRO A 129 2.37 -2.25 -33.06
N LEU A 130 2.21 -3.06 -32.02
CA LEU A 130 2.95 -2.92 -30.76
C LEU A 130 4.48 -2.97 -30.96
N GLN A 131 4.94 -3.72 -31.96
CA GLN A 131 6.36 -3.82 -32.31
C GLN A 131 6.93 -2.47 -32.76
N GLU A 132 6.25 -1.75 -33.64
CA GLU A 132 6.73 -0.44 -34.13
C GLU A 132 6.83 0.57 -32.99
N ILE A 133 5.85 0.59 -32.09
CA ILE A 133 5.86 1.46 -30.92
C ILE A 133 7.02 1.10 -29.98
N ALA A 134 7.29 -0.19 -29.76
CA ALA A 134 8.41 -0.61 -28.95
C ALA A 134 9.75 -0.17 -29.56
N GLU A 135 9.93 -0.33 -30.88
CA GLU A 135 11.13 0.12 -31.59
C GLU A 135 11.34 1.64 -31.49
N GLN A 136 10.26 2.44 -31.54
CA GLN A 136 10.32 3.88 -31.33
C GLN A 136 10.82 4.23 -29.92
N GLU A 137 10.32 3.54 -28.89
CA GLU A 137 10.69 3.79 -27.48
C GLU A 137 12.14 3.36 -27.19
N VAL A 138 12.60 2.26 -27.79
CA VAL A 138 14.02 1.86 -27.76
C VAL A 138 14.88 2.94 -28.42
N ARG A 139 14.49 3.40 -29.62
CA ARG A 139 15.23 4.42 -30.38
C ARG A 139 15.27 5.77 -29.66
N ALA A 140 14.21 6.12 -28.94
CA ALA A 140 14.13 7.31 -28.10
C ALA A 140 14.97 7.20 -26.81
N GLY A 141 15.55 6.03 -26.51
CA GLY A 141 16.32 5.79 -25.29
C GLY A 141 15.47 5.74 -24.02
N LEU A 142 14.15 5.59 -24.16
CA LEU A 142 13.21 5.56 -23.04
C LEU A 142 13.13 4.17 -22.37
N LEU A 143 13.68 3.14 -23.02
CA LEU A 143 13.80 1.79 -22.49
C LEU A 143 15.22 1.52 -22.01
N THR A 144 15.37 1.21 -20.72
CA THR A 144 16.64 0.72 -20.16
C THR A 144 16.92 -0.71 -20.60
N GLY A 145 18.19 -1.13 -20.59
CA GLY A 145 18.62 -2.46 -21.07
C GLY A 145 17.89 -3.64 -20.38
N GLU A 146 17.56 -3.50 -19.09
CA GLU A 146 16.79 -4.50 -18.35
C GLU A 146 15.35 -4.63 -18.89
N LEU A 147 14.71 -3.51 -19.24
CA LEU A 147 13.35 -3.51 -19.78
C LEU A 147 13.32 -4.15 -21.18
N LEU A 148 14.32 -3.86 -22.01
CA LEU A 148 14.52 -4.45 -23.34
C LEU A 148 14.57 -5.98 -23.32
N GLN A 149 15.29 -6.56 -22.36
CA GLN A 149 15.43 -8.01 -22.24
C GLN A 149 14.07 -8.69 -21.97
N PHE A 150 13.22 -8.07 -21.15
CA PHE A 150 11.85 -8.53 -20.91
C PHE A 150 10.91 -8.35 -22.11
N TYR A 151 11.18 -7.38 -22.99
CA TYR A 151 10.41 -7.17 -24.21
C TYR A 151 10.65 -8.27 -25.25
N GLN A 152 11.90 -8.70 -25.43
CA GLN A 152 12.22 -9.80 -26.32
C GLN A 152 11.48 -11.08 -25.93
N THR A 153 11.37 -11.39 -24.64
CA THR A 153 10.60 -12.55 -24.17
C THR A 153 9.09 -12.42 -24.44
N PHE A 154 8.57 -11.19 -24.46
CA PHE A 154 7.15 -10.91 -24.65
C PHE A 154 6.72 -11.03 -26.12
N LEU A 155 7.50 -10.50 -27.06
CA LEU A 155 7.19 -10.59 -28.50
C LEU A 155 7.15 -12.04 -29.02
N ILE A 156 7.84 -12.96 -28.34
CA ILE A 156 7.83 -14.40 -28.68
C ILE A 156 6.57 -15.11 -28.15
N SER A 157 5.86 -14.50 -27.19
CA SER A 157 4.74 -15.14 -26.45
C SER A 157 3.34 -14.65 -26.86
N VAL A 158 3.25 -13.71 -27.80
CA VAL A 158 2.00 -13.16 -28.36
C VAL A 158 1.83 -13.67 -29.78
#